data_AF-A0A935X8Z5-F1
#
_entry.id   AF-A0A935X8Z5-F1
#
_cell.length_a   1.000
_cell.length_b   1.000
_cell.length_c   1.000
_cell.angle_alpha   90.00
_cell.angle_beta   90.00
_cell.angle_gamma   90.00
#
_symmetry.space_group_name_H-M   'P 1'
#
loop_
_entity.id
_entity.type
_entity.pdbx_description
1 polymer ?
#
loop_
_entity_poly.entity_id
_entity_poly.type
_entity_poly.pdbx_seq_one_letter_code
_entity_poly.pdbx_strand_id
1 'polypeptide(L)'
;MWPMYDLAGFYLADGAIPEVLSVTPVNDRADTAYQIVTRFWPQGTTTRDSTTAPELTMAVYARRDGDRWVLANALPYKTASWRRETRGRVTFRVAPGLLFNDARASRSAAFVDSLANAFNVDPPPRLDYYSTESVDQALEILGVDIPRRFGAGGGFAKPVNFQVFSGIPSLGEEYRHEIAHVVLLPILRGGGTSLLASEGVPTWFGGTAGRDYRSSVRYMDSLLTAQPQLTLDTVVDHMTVPSEIRNAAGAVLAEMVHENGGIDAVGEYLRTPGGGIRDVLVRLLQRPWPEIVVAWRERVRRIVAT
;
A
#
# COMPACT_ATOMS: atom_id res chain seq x y z
N MET A 1 2.17 -20.37 -8.00
CA MET A 1 2.37 -19.56 -9.22
C MET A 1 1.90 -18.16 -8.89
N TRP A 2 2.71 -17.12 -9.13
CA TRP A 2 2.34 -15.72 -8.83
C TRP A 2 1.46 -15.19 -9.97
N PRO A 3 0.27 -14.62 -9.69
CA PRO A 3 -0.68 -14.21 -10.73
C PRO A 3 -0.31 -12.90 -11.44
N MET A 4 0.58 -12.06 -10.88
CA MET A 4 1.18 -10.97 -11.65
C MET A 4 2.46 -11.45 -12.36
N TYR A 5 2.36 -11.57 -13.68
CA TYR A 5 3.46 -11.90 -14.59
C TYR A 5 4.34 -10.69 -14.92
N ASP A 6 3.90 -9.50 -14.53
CA ASP A 6 4.66 -8.28 -14.78
C ASP A 6 5.57 -7.97 -13.59
N LEU A 7 6.80 -8.46 -13.70
CA LEU A 7 7.85 -8.24 -12.70
C LEU A 7 8.29 -6.77 -12.68
N ALA A 8 8.25 -6.08 -13.82
CA ALA A 8 8.91 -4.78 -13.99
C ALA A 8 7.97 -3.62 -14.36
N GLY A 9 6.94 -3.84 -15.17
CA GLY A 9 6.05 -2.80 -15.72
C GLY A 9 5.10 -2.16 -14.70
N PHE A 10 4.98 -2.70 -13.48
CA PHE A 10 4.38 -1.93 -12.37
C PHE A 10 5.27 -0.73 -11.95
N TYR A 11 6.57 -0.81 -12.21
CA TYR A 11 7.57 0.15 -11.71
C TYR A 11 8.17 1.03 -12.81
N LEU A 12 7.97 0.67 -14.07
CA LEU A 12 8.59 1.31 -15.23
C LEU A 12 7.56 2.02 -16.08
N ALA A 13 7.96 3.13 -16.69
CA ALA A 13 7.19 3.72 -17.76
C ALA A 13 7.25 2.85 -19.02
N ASP A 14 6.19 2.90 -19.84
CA ASP A 14 6.20 2.28 -21.16
C ASP A 14 7.35 2.84 -21.99
N GLY A 15 8.18 1.95 -22.55
CA GLY A 15 9.33 2.33 -23.37
C GLY A 15 10.64 2.56 -22.62
N ALA A 16 10.72 2.24 -21.32
CA ALA A 16 11.98 2.20 -20.58
C ALA A 16 13.00 1.26 -21.27
N ILE A 17 14.27 1.67 -21.30
CA ILE A 17 15.34 0.99 -22.04
C ILE A 17 16.14 0.09 -21.07
N PRO A 18 16.13 -1.24 -21.24
CA PRO A 18 16.86 -2.15 -20.36
C PRO A 18 18.34 -2.26 -20.73
N GLU A 19 19.19 -2.32 -19.71
CA GLU A 19 20.62 -2.64 -19.78
C GLU A 19 20.91 -3.78 -18.80
N VAL A 20 21.27 -4.97 -19.30
CA VAL A 20 21.64 -6.09 -18.45
C VAL A 20 23.04 -5.83 -17.88
N LEU A 21 23.12 -5.66 -16.56
CA LEU A 21 24.37 -5.38 -15.85
C LEU A 21 25.11 -6.67 -15.52
N SER A 22 24.39 -7.72 -15.12
CA SER A 22 24.99 -9.01 -14.76
C SER A 22 24.02 -10.17 -14.88
N VAL A 23 24.59 -11.36 -15.09
CA VAL A 23 23.94 -12.66 -14.94
C VAL A 23 24.88 -13.52 -14.10
N THR A 24 24.51 -13.80 -12.85
CA THR A 24 25.36 -14.49 -11.89
C THR A 24 24.67 -15.75 -11.35
N PRO A 25 25.36 -16.88 -11.18
CA PRO A 25 24.78 -18.06 -10.54
C PRO A 25 24.38 -17.73 -9.09
N VAL A 26 23.24 -18.26 -8.64
CA VAL A 26 22.78 -18.07 -7.24
C VAL A 26 23.57 -18.95 -6.27
N ASN A 27 24.04 -20.10 -6.76
CA ASN A 27 24.90 -21.01 -6.02
C ASN A 27 25.94 -21.58 -6.98
N ASP A 28 27.22 -21.27 -6.73
CA ASP A 28 28.34 -21.71 -7.56
C ASP A 28 28.49 -23.23 -7.65
N ARG A 29 27.79 -23.99 -6.80
CA ARG A 29 27.83 -25.47 -6.75
C ARG A 29 26.61 -26.13 -7.39
N ALA A 30 25.59 -25.38 -7.81
CA ALA A 30 24.38 -25.92 -8.41
C ALA A 30 23.77 -24.96 -9.44
N ASP A 31 23.93 -25.28 -10.73
CA ASP A 31 23.38 -24.55 -11.90
C ASP A 31 21.85 -24.66 -12.01
N THR A 32 21.14 -24.26 -10.96
CA THR A 32 19.68 -24.37 -10.86
C THR A 32 18.98 -23.02 -10.92
N ALA A 33 19.72 -21.93 -10.64
CA ALA A 33 19.22 -20.57 -10.80
C ALA A 33 20.35 -19.55 -11.05
N TYR A 34 20.02 -18.49 -11.80
CA TYR A 34 20.84 -17.30 -12.03
C TYR A 34 20.08 -16.06 -11.58
N GLN A 35 20.78 -15.12 -10.94
CA GLN A 35 20.31 -13.76 -10.73
C GLN A 35 20.64 -12.94 -11.98
N ILE A 36 19.64 -12.23 -12.49
CA ILE A 36 19.77 -11.29 -13.60
C ILE A 36 19.51 -9.91 -13.04
N VAL A 37 20.49 -9.01 -13.17
CA VAL A 37 20.36 -7.60 -12.76
C VAL A 37 20.28 -6.72 -13.99
N THR A 38 19.22 -5.92 -14.08
CA THR A 38 18.93 -5.04 -15.20
C THR A 38 18.73 -3.62 -14.71
N ARG A 39 19.43 -2.66 -15.30
CA ARG A 39 19.17 -1.23 -15.11
C ARG A 39 18.23 -0.75 -16.20
N PHE A 40 17.29 0.11 -15.84
CA PHE A 40 16.34 0.69 -16.78
C PHE A 40 16.55 2.20 -16.88
N TRP A 41 16.60 2.68 -18.12
CA TRP A 41 16.79 4.09 -18.45
C TRP A 41 15.49 4.68 -19.00
N PRO A 42 15.27 6.00 -18.84
CA PRO A 42 14.11 6.66 -19.42
C PRO A 42 14.03 6.49 -20.93
N GLN A 43 12.82 6.44 -21.47
CA GLN A 43 12.58 6.37 -22.91
C GLN A 43 13.35 7.48 -23.66
N GLY A 44 13.99 7.12 -24.78
CA GLY A 44 14.74 8.07 -25.60
C GLY A 44 16.17 8.36 -25.10
N THR A 45 16.57 7.82 -23.95
CA THR A 45 17.97 7.91 -23.49
C THR A 45 18.88 7.06 -24.38
N THR A 46 20.00 7.61 -24.85
CA THR A 46 21.07 6.78 -25.41
C THR A 46 22.00 6.35 -24.28
N THR A 47 22.24 5.05 -24.11
CA THR A 47 22.99 4.48 -22.98
C THR A 47 24.44 4.98 -22.85
N ARG A 48 24.96 5.68 -23.88
CA ARG A 48 26.34 6.22 -23.93
C ARG A 48 26.47 7.70 -23.50
N ASP A 49 25.37 8.42 -23.23
CA ASP A 49 25.37 9.88 -22.98
C ASP A 49 24.86 10.25 -21.57
N SER A 50 25.36 9.57 -20.53
CA SER A 50 24.65 9.39 -19.25
C SER A 50 24.78 10.53 -18.22
N THR A 51 24.26 11.72 -18.50
CA THR A 51 23.92 12.71 -17.45
C THR A 51 22.55 12.45 -16.80
N THR A 52 21.74 11.59 -17.40
CA THR A 52 20.41 11.21 -16.93
C THR A 52 20.51 10.15 -15.84
N ALA A 53 19.67 10.22 -14.80
CA ALA A 53 19.59 9.16 -13.80
C ALA A 53 18.76 7.97 -14.32
N PRO A 54 19.11 6.72 -13.98
CA PRO A 54 18.28 5.57 -14.31
C PRO A 54 16.93 5.64 -13.57
N GLU A 55 15.88 5.02 -14.14
CA GLU A 55 14.57 4.92 -13.49
C GLU A 55 14.64 3.97 -12.29
N LEU A 56 15.23 2.78 -12.50
CA LEU A 56 15.48 1.78 -11.46
C LEU A 56 16.52 0.74 -11.89
N THR A 57 17.00 -0.02 -10.92
CA THR A 57 17.66 -1.31 -11.13
C THR A 57 16.78 -2.42 -10.60
N MET A 58 16.60 -3.49 -11.38
CA MET A 58 15.81 -4.65 -11.00
C MET A 58 16.66 -5.92 -10.99
N ALA A 59 16.46 -6.76 -9.97
CA ALA A 59 16.94 -8.13 -9.91
C ALA A 59 15.77 -9.10 -10.08
N VAL A 60 15.87 -9.97 -11.07
CA VAL A 60 15.00 -11.14 -11.25
C VAL A 60 15.85 -12.40 -11.24
N TYR A 61 15.21 -13.57 -11.11
CA TYR A 61 15.91 -14.84 -11.08
C TYR A 61 15.46 -15.72 -12.24
N ALA A 62 16.38 -16.25 -13.04
CA ALA A 62 16.09 -17.33 -13.96
C ALA A 62 16.31 -18.66 -13.24
N ARG A 63 15.33 -19.56 -13.23
CA ARG A 63 15.48 -20.92 -12.67
C ARG A 63 14.96 -21.98 -13.63
N ARG A 64 15.41 -23.21 -13.45
CA ARG A 64 14.81 -24.36 -14.15
C ARG A 64 13.43 -24.69 -13.59
N ASP A 65 12.52 -25.05 -14.49
CA ASP A 65 11.18 -25.58 -14.22
C ASP A 65 10.95 -26.75 -15.19
N GLY A 66 11.41 -27.95 -14.81
CA GLY A 66 11.59 -29.05 -15.76
C GLY A 66 12.66 -28.70 -16.80
N ASP A 67 12.32 -28.85 -18.07
CA ASP A 67 13.24 -28.63 -19.21
C ASP A 67 13.32 -27.17 -19.67
N ARG A 68 12.51 -26.27 -19.08
CA ARG A 68 12.48 -24.84 -19.44
C ARG A 68 13.10 -23.96 -18.38
N TRP A 69 13.61 -22.82 -18.82
CA TRP A 69 13.96 -21.70 -17.95
C TRP A 69 12.74 -20.80 -17.77
N VAL A 70 12.50 -20.38 -16.53
CA VAL A 70 11.44 -19.43 -16.18
C VAL A 70 12.03 -18.30 -15.35
N LEU A 71 11.48 -17.10 -15.53
CA LEU A 71 11.76 -15.98 -14.63
C LEU A 71 10.97 -16.13 -13.33
N ALA A 72 11.58 -15.70 -12.24
CA ALA A 72 11.08 -15.79 -10.88
C ALA A 72 11.37 -14.48 -10.14
N ASN A 73 10.43 -14.12 -9.26
CA ASN A 73 10.55 -12.98 -8.36
C ASN A 73 11.77 -13.11 -7.42
N ALA A 74 12.39 -12.00 -7.07
CA ALA A 74 13.48 -11.97 -6.09
C ALA A 74 13.03 -12.29 -4.66
N LEU A 75 11.78 -12.00 -4.32
CA LEU A 75 11.26 -12.07 -2.96
C LEU A 75 11.52 -13.41 -2.24
N PRO A 76 11.23 -14.58 -2.83
CA PRO A 76 11.51 -15.85 -2.17
C PRO A 76 13.00 -16.11 -1.93
N TYR A 77 13.88 -15.65 -2.83
CA TYR A 77 15.33 -15.81 -2.69
C TYR A 77 15.88 -14.89 -1.61
N LYS A 78 15.50 -13.62 -1.64
CA LYS A 78 15.98 -12.59 -0.70
C LYS A 78 15.44 -12.75 0.72
N THR A 79 14.33 -13.46 0.90
CA THR A 79 13.69 -13.66 2.21
C THR A 79 13.70 -15.12 2.68
N ALA A 80 14.46 -16.00 2.03
CA ALA A 80 14.50 -17.42 2.34
C ALA A 80 14.94 -17.71 3.78
N SER A 81 15.92 -16.95 4.29
CA SER A 81 16.48 -17.08 5.63
C SER A 81 15.79 -16.22 6.69
N TRP A 82 14.77 -15.44 6.32
CA TRP A 82 14.08 -14.56 7.25
C TRP A 82 13.27 -15.37 8.25
N ARG A 83 13.14 -14.86 9.48
CA ARG A 83 12.27 -15.46 10.48
C ARG A 83 10.86 -15.54 9.92
N ARG A 84 10.25 -16.72 10.04
CA ARG A 84 8.89 -16.98 9.57
C ARG A 84 8.00 -17.38 10.74
N GLU A 85 6.88 -16.69 10.89
CA GLU A 85 5.88 -16.93 11.92
C GLU A 85 4.49 -16.96 11.29
N THR A 86 3.53 -17.68 11.87
CA THR A 86 2.17 -17.74 11.33
C THR A 86 1.15 -17.61 12.45
N ARG A 87 0.17 -16.73 12.28
CA ARG A 87 -0.99 -16.56 13.17
C ARG A 87 -2.24 -16.51 12.31
N GLY A 88 -3.14 -17.47 12.50
CA GLY A 88 -4.30 -17.64 11.63
C GLY A 88 -3.88 -17.73 10.15
N ARG A 89 -4.42 -16.81 9.34
CA ARG A 89 -4.16 -16.72 7.89
C ARG A 89 -2.89 -15.94 7.54
N VAL A 90 -2.26 -15.27 8.51
CA VAL A 90 -1.15 -14.35 8.27
C VAL A 90 0.18 -15.05 8.51
N THR A 91 1.03 -15.10 7.48
CA THR A 91 2.43 -15.53 7.58
C THR A 91 3.32 -14.29 7.61
N PHE A 92 3.99 -14.06 8.72
CA PHE A 92 4.95 -12.99 8.91
C PHE A 92 6.35 -13.45 8.49
N ARG A 93 7.03 -12.61 7.72
CA ARG A 93 8.45 -12.71 7.40
C ARG A 93 9.14 -11.46 7.93
N VAL A 94 10.00 -11.66 8.90
CA VAL A 94 10.60 -10.56 9.67
C VAL A 94 12.05 -10.40 9.25
N ALA A 95 12.41 -9.18 8.85
CA ALA A 95 13.78 -8.83 8.52
C ALA A 95 14.74 -9.18 9.68
N PRO A 96 15.97 -9.65 9.42
CA PRO A 96 16.89 -10.11 10.46
C PRO A 96 17.20 -9.09 11.57
N GLY A 97 17.12 -7.78 11.29
CA GLY A 97 17.33 -6.71 12.26
C GLY A 97 16.12 -6.36 13.13
N LEU A 98 14.96 -6.99 12.91
CA LEU A 98 13.72 -6.68 13.61
C LEU A 98 13.31 -7.79 14.59
N LEU A 99 12.64 -7.36 15.67
CA LEU A 99 12.05 -8.26 16.66
C LEU A 99 10.59 -8.53 16.31
N PHE A 100 10.23 -9.81 16.22
CA PHE A 100 8.84 -10.23 16.05
C PHE A 100 8.03 -9.99 17.33
N ASN A 101 6.88 -9.35 17.22
CA ASN A 101 5.96 -9.14 18.32
C ASN A 101 4.71 -10.03 18.19
N ASP A 102 4.64 -11.07 19.03
CA ASP A 102 3.55 -12.05 19.00
C ASP A 102 2.15 -11.46 19.25
N ALA A 103 2.04 -10.49 20.16
CA ALA A 103 0.78 -9.86 20.48
C ALA A 103 0.25 -9.01 19.31
N ARG A 104 1.14 -8.28 18.63
CA ARG A 104 0.81 -7.53 17.40
C ARG A 104 0.39 -8.47 16.28
N ALA A 105 1.16 -9.53 16.04
CA ALA A 105 0.85 -10.54 15.03
C ALA A 105 -0.54 -11.17 15.24
N SER A 106 -0.87 -11.51 16.48
CA SER A 106 -2.18 -12.08 16.84
C SER A 106 -3.32 -11.08 16.63
N ARG A 107 -3.12 -9.79 16.98
CA ARG A 107 -4.12 -8.75 16.70
C ARG A 107 -4.32 -8.51 15.20
N SER A 108 -3.26 -8.57 14.40
CA SER A 108 -3.37 -8.46 12.94
C SER A 108 -4.14 -9.62 12.33
N ALA A 109 -3.90 -10.85 12.78
CA ALA A 109 -4.66 -12.01 12.34
C ALA A 109 -6.15 -11.86 12.68
N ALA A 110 -6.48 -11.45 13.92
CA ALA A 110 -7.86 -11.18 14.31
C ALA A 110 -8.47 -10.02 13.52
N PHE A 111 -7.69 -8.97 13.22
CA PHE A 111 -8.14 -7.84 12.42
C PHE A 111 -8.57 -8.26 11.01
N VAL A 112 -7.79 -9.12 10.33
CA VAL A 112 -8.14 -9.68 9.01
C VAL A 112 -9.53 -10.31 9.02
N ASP A 113 -9.78 -11.22 9.96
CA ASP A 113 -11.06 -11.93 10.04
C ASP A 113 -12.20 -10.97 10.45
N SER A 114 -11.95 -10.06 11.40
CA SER A 114 -12.96 -9.09 11.85
C SER A 114 -13.38 -8.12 10.74
N LEU A 115 -12.43 -7.66 9.92
CA LEU A 115 -12.68 -6.73 8.83
C LEU A 115 -13.43 -7.41 7.69
N ALA A 116 -13.02 -8.62 7.32
CA ALA A 116 -13.72 -9.42 6.31
C ALA A 116 -15.19 -9.66 6.72
N ASN A 117 -15.42 -10.05 7.98
CA ASN A 117 -16.75 -10.25 8.52
C ASN A 117 -17.57 -8.95 8.53
N ALA A 118 -16.97 -7.82 8.93
CA ALA A 118 -17.66 -6.53 8.99
C ALA A 118 -18.20 -6.10 7.61
N PHE A 119 -17.47 -6.38 6.53
CA PHE A 119 -17.89 -6.07 5.16
C PHE A 119 -18.60 -7.22 4.43
N ASN A 120 -18.83 -8.35 5.11
CA ASN A 120 -19.41 -9.56 4.52
C ASN A 120 -18.69 -9.99 3.23
N VAL A 121 -17.36 -10.02 3.27
CA VAL A 121 -16.50 -10.53 2.19
C VAL A 121 -15.72 -11.74 2.65
N ASP A 122 -15.29 -12.57 1.71
CA ASP A 122 -14.43 -13.70 2.03
C ASP A 122 -13.06 -13.19 2.52
N PRO A 123 -12.58 -13.63 3.69
CA PRO A 123 -11.22 -13.31 4.12
C PRO A 123 -10.21 -13.91 3.13
N PRO A 124 -9.06 -13.25 2.92
CA PRO A 124 -8.06 -13.76 1.98
C PRO A 124 -7.61 -15.18 2.39
N PRO A 125 -7.33 -16.07 1.43
CA PRO A 125 -6.97 -17.46 1.74
C PRO A 125 -5.63 -17.57 2.49
N ARG A 126 -4.77 -16.57 2.33
CA ARG A 126 -3.55 -16.34 3.11
C ARG A 126 -3.23 -14.84 3.07
N LEU A 127 -2.36 -14.37 3.95
CA LEU A 127 -1.74 -13.06 3.86
C LEU A 127 -0.25 -13.19 4.19
N ASP A 128 0.62 -12.85 3.25
CA ASP A 128 2.07 -12.83 3.43
C ASP A 128 2.50 -11.41 3.87
N TYR A 129 2.89 -11.27 5.13
CA TYR A 129 3.27 -9.99 5.72
C TYR A 129 4.80 -9.90 5.85
N TYR A 130 5.40 -8.86 5.30
CA TYR A 130 6.84 -8.61 5.37
C TYR A 130 7.10 -7.42 6.29
N SER A 131 7.68 -7.68 7.46
CA SER A 131 8.17 -6.63 8.37
C SER A 131 9.58 -6.24 7.93
N THR A 132 9.75 -5.00 7.50
CA THR A 132 11.02 -4.46 6.98
C THR A 132 11.45 -3.22 7.76
N GLU A 133 12.75 -2.92 7.72
CA GLU A 133 13.35 -1.75 8.39
C GLU A 133 12.91 -0.43 7.76
N SER A 134 12.55 -0.47 6.48
CA SER A 134 12.13 0.67 5.69
C SER A 134 11.34 0.23 4.45
N VAL A 135 10.70 1.19 3.79
CA VAL A 135 10.13 0.98 2.44
C VAL A 135 11.23 0.64 1.43
N ASP A 136 12.44 1.17 1.61
CA ASP A 136 13.57 0.86 0.74
C ASP A 136 13.95 -0.63 0.82
N GLN A 137 14.01 -1.20 2.03
CA GLN A 137 14.25 -2.64 2.20
C GLN A 137 13.10 -3.48 1.64
N ALA A 138 11.85 -3.01 1.74
CA ALA A 138 10.71 -3.68 1.11
C ALA A 138 10.81 -3.73 -0.42
N LEU A 139 11.29 -2.67 -1.06
CA LEU A 139 11.58 -2.66 -2.50
C LEU A 139 12.78 -3.56 -2.81
N GLU A 140 13.82 -3.51 -1.99
CA GLU A 140 15.03 -4.32 -2.19
C GLU A 140 14.74 -5.82 -2.19
N ILE A 141 13.89 -6.31 -1.28
CA ILE A 141 13.50 -7.72 -1.23
C ILE A 141 12.64 -8.13 -2.43
N LEU A 142 11.92 -7.19 -3.04
CA LEU A 142 11.25 -7.41 -4.33
C LEU A 142 12.22 -7.40 -5.52
N GLY A 143 13.49 -7.08 -5.27
CA GLY A 143 14.51 -6.93 -6.29
C GLY A 143 14.47 -5.57 -6.96
N VAL A 144 13.83 -4.56 -6.38
CA VAL A 144 13.74 -3.21 -6.96
C VAL A 144 14.63 -2.25 -6.17
N ASP A 145 15.52 -1.54 -6.86
CA ASP A 145 16.30 -0.44 -6.31
C ASP A 145 16.05 0.80 -7.15
N ILE A 146 15.47 1.83 -6.54
CA ILE A 146 15.19 3.11 -7.21
C ILE A 146 16.04 4.22 -6.58
N PRO A 147 16.46 5.25 -7.35
CA PRO A 147 17.35 6.29 -6.83
C PRO A 147 16.75 7.06 -5.64
N ARG A 148 15.43 7.20 -5.60
CA ARG A 148 14.71 7.87 -4.52
C ARG A 148 14.61 6.96 -3.30
N ARG A 149 14.97 7.47 -2.12
CA ARG A 149 14.79 6.78 -0.84
C ARG A 149 13.51 7.25 -0.13
N PHE A 150 12.81 6.33 0.51
CA PHE A 150 11.54 6.57 1.22
C PHE A 150 11.64 6.46 2.74
N GLY A 151 12.62 5.70 3.26
CA GLY A 151 12.86 5.56 4.68
C GLY A 151 11.80 4.74 5.43
N ALA A 152 11.79 4.91 6.76
CA ALA A 152 11.07 4.06 7.72
C ALA A 152 9.71 4.63 8.15
N GLY A 153 8.88 5.07 7.19
CA GLY A 153 7.64 5.80 7.47
C GLY A 153 6.42 5.36 6.66
N GLY A 154 6.52 4.28 5.88
CA GLY A 154 5.43 3.83 5.02
C GLY A 154 5.44 2.33 4.75
N GLY A 155 4.60 1.91 3.81
CA GLY A 155 4.53 0.55 3.31
C GLY A 155 3.64 0.50 2.08
N PHE A 156 3.36 -0.71 1.61
CA PHE A 156 2.46 -0.94 0.50
C PHE A 156 1.94 -2.37 0.51
N ALA A 157 0.78 -2.58 -0.08
CA ALA A 157 0.23 -3.91 -0.33
C ALA A 157 0.36 -4.31 -1.81
N LYS A 158 0.39 -5.62 -2.07
CA LYS A 158 0.06 -6.21 -3.37
C LYS A 158 -1.16 -7.10 -3.19
N PRO A 159 -2.39 -6.54 -3.18
CA PRO A 159 -3.60 -7.26 -2.79
C PRO A 159 -3.86 -8.54 -3.60
N VAL A 160 -3.63 -8.52 -4.91
CA VAL A 160 -3.81 -9.69 -5.79
C VAL A 160 -2.89 -10.87 -5.46
N ASN A 161 -1.77 -10.59 -4.79
CA ASN A 161 -0.83 -11.62 -4.30
C ASN A 161 -1.03 -11.92 -2.81
N PHE A 162 -1.97 -11.24 -2.15
CA PHE A 162 -2.19 -11.25 -0.70
C PHE A 162 -0.94 -10.87 0.11
N GLN A 163 -0.23 -9.82 -0.32
CA GLN A 163 1.02 -9.41 0.32
C GLN A 163 0.92 -8.03 0.94
N VAL A 164 1.53 -7.88 2.11
CA VAL A 164 1.73 -6.60 2.79
C VAL A 164 3.22 -6.40 3.05
N PHE A 165 3.72 -5.21 2.76
CA PHE A 165 5.09 -4.80 3.04
C PHE A 165 5.05 -3.60 3.99
N SER A 166 5.48 -3.81 5.23
CA SER A 166 5.52 -2.78 6.26
C SER A 166 6.94 -2.30 6.47
N GLY A 167 7.22 -1.09 6.00
CA GLY A 167 8.49 -0.39 6.22
C GLY A 167 8.44 0.54 7.43
N ILE A 168 7.64 0.21 8.45
CA ILE A 168 7.50 1.00 9.68
C ILE A 168 7.81 0.12 10.89
N PRO A 169 9.08 0.03 11.32
CA PRO A 169 9.50 -0.84 12.43
C PRO A 169 8.71 -0.62 13.72
N SER A 170 8.32 0.63 14.00
CA SER A 170 7.56 0.97 15.21
C SER A 170 6.16 0.34 15.24
N LEU A 171 5.54 0.07 14.09
CA LEU A 171 4.28 -0.67 13.98
C LEU A 171 4.49 -2.19 14.00
N GLY A 172 5.65 -2.68 13.56
CA GLY A 172 5.99 -4.11 13.51
C GLY A 172 4.95 -4.89 12.71
N GLU A 173 4.38 -5.92 13.32
CA GLU A 173 3.39 -6.83 12.72
C GLU A 173 1.97 -6.27 12.60
N GLU A 174 1.71 -5.00 12.94
CA GLU A 174 0.36 -4.42 13.04
C GLU A 174 0.09 -3.23 12.12
N TYR A 175 0.56 -3.29 10.87
CA TYR A 175 0.23 -2.25 9.89
C TYR A 175 -1.15 -2.46 9.24
N ARG A 176 -2.20 -2.12 10.00
CA ARG A 176 -3.60 -2.37 9.62
C ARG A 176 -4.05 -1.66 8.34
N HIS A 177 -3.47 -0.51 7.98
CA HIS A 177 -3.79 0.21 6.73
C HIS A 177 -3.54 -0.68 5.51
N GLU A 178 -2.34 -1.25 5.40
CA GLU A 178 -1.99 -2.12 4.26
C GLU A 178 -2.73 -3.46 4.30
N ILE A 179 -3.05 -3.98 5.50
CA ILE A 179 -3.89 -5.17 5.64
C ILE A 179 -5.30 -4.90 5.10
N ALA A 180 -5.87 -3.72 5.37
CA ALA A 180 -7.20 -3.35 4.88
C ALA A 180 -7.25 -3.34 3.35
N HIS A 181 -6.20 -2.85 2.67
CA HIS A 181 -6.09 -2.92 1.21
C HIS A 181 -6.19 -4.35 0.65
N VAL A 182 -5.64 -5.34 1.36
CA VAL A 182 -5.73 -6.75 0.94
C VAL A 182 -7.12 -7.32 1.19
N VAL A 183 -7.68 -7.10 2.39
CA VAL A 183 -8.98 -7.66 2.80
C VAL A 183 -10.13 -7.08 1.98
N LEU A 184 -10.08 -5.78 1.69
CA LEU A 184 -11.16 -5.06 1.01
C LEU A 184 -11.06 -5.12 -0.52
N LEU A 185 -10.06 -5.82 -1.07
CA LEU A 185 -9.90 -6.00 -2.52
C LEU A 185 -11.19 -6.44 -3.24
N PRO A 186 -12.02 -7.37 -2.73
CA PRO A 186 -13.25 -7.80 -3.40
C PRO A 186 -14.29 -6.68 -3.61
N ILE A 187 -14.17 -5.58 -2.87
CA ILE A 187 -15.08 -4.43 -2.92
C ILE A 187 -14.61 -3.39 -3.94
N LEU A 188 -13.29 -3.30 -4.16
CA LEU A 188 -12.69 -2.30 -5.04
C LEU A 188 -12.98 -2.61 -6.51
N ARG A 189 -13.35 -1.59 -7.28
CA ARG A 189 -13.64 -1.71 -8.72
C ARG A 189 -12.38 -1.59 -9.60
N GLY A 190 -11.23 -2.05 -9.10
CA GLY A 190 -9.93 -1.82 -9.74
C GLY A 190 -9.60 -0.33 -9.85
N GLY A 191 -8.88 0.07 -10.91
CA GLY A 191 -8.38 1.44 -11.14
C GLY A 191 -9.45 2.54 -11.28
N GLY A 192 -10.74 2.19 -11.23
CA GLY A 192 -11.83 3.16 -11.24
C GLY A 192 -12.19 3.75 -9.87
N THR A 193 -11.74 3.14 -8.76
CA THR A 193 -12.15 3.54 -7.39
C THR A 193 -11.59 4.90 -7.00
N SER A 194 -12.37 5.72 -6.29
CA SER A 194 -11.92 7.01 -5.76
C SER A 194 -10.76 6.83 -4.78
N LEU A 195 -9.67 7.58 -4.98
CA LEU A 195 -8.53 7.60 -4.06
C LEU A 195 -8.93 8.06 -2.65
N LEU A 196 -9.94 8.93 -2.55
CA LEU A 196 -10.45 9.40 -1.27
C LEU A 196 -11.07 8.25 -0.46
N ALA A 197 -11.75 7.34 -1.14
CA ALA A 197 -12.35 6.17 -0.50
C ALA A 197 -11.33 5.04 -0.33
N SER A 198 -10.56 4.73 -1.38
CA SER A 198 -9.61 3.62 -1.39
C SER A 198 -8.47 3.80 -0.39
N GLU A 199 -8.03 5.02 -0.12
CA GLU A 199 -7.05 5.28 0.95
C GLU A 199 -7.70 5.70 2.27
N GLY A 200 -8.83 6.39 2.20
CA GLY A 200 -9.53 6.90 3.39
C GLY A 200 -10.04 5.79 4.30
N VAL A 201 -10.67 4.75 3.74
CA VAL A 201 -11.21 3.62 4.54
C VAL A 201 -10.08 2.86 5.26
N PRO A 202 -8.98 2.45 4.59
CA PRO A 202 -7.80 1.91 5.27
C PRO A 202 -7.22 2.84 6.36
N THR A 203 -7.15 4.15 6.10
CA THR A 203 -6.66 5.12 7.10
C THR A 203 -7.58 5.25 8.30
N TRP A 204 -8.90 5.09 8.12
CA TRP A 204 -9.84 5.06 9.24
C TRP A 204 -9.60 3.84 10.14
N PHE A 205 -9.30 2.67 9.57
CA PHE A 205 -9.04 1.45 10.35
C PHE A 205 -7.62 1.33 10.92
N GLY A 206 -6.63 1.91 10.25
CA GLY A 206 -5.21 1.64 10.52
C GLY A 206 -4.30 2.86 10.59
N GLY A 207 -4.84 4.06 10.35
CA GLY A 207 -4.05 5.28 10.26
C GLY A 207 -3.16 5.33 9.00
N THR A 208 -2.25 6.30 8.93
CA THR A 208 -1.32 6.43 7.79
C THR A 208 0.02 7.00 8.22
N ALA A 209 1.09 6.64 7.51
CA ALA A 209 2.45 7.12 7.74
C ALA A 209 2.91 6.99 9.21
N GLY A 210 2.64 5.84 9.83
CA GLY A 210 3.01 5.54 11.22
C GLY A 210 2.13 6.23 12.29
N ARG A 211 1.15 7.04 11.90
CA ARG A 211 0.17 7.67 12.79
C ARG A 211 -1.10 6.82 12.81
N ASP A 212 -1.73 6.73 13.98
CA ASP A 212 -3.11 6.21 14.06
C ASP A 212 -4.10 7.20 13.43
N TYR A 213 -5.35 6.77 13.24
CA TYR A 213 -6.40 7.59 12.62
C TYR A 213 -6.51 8.99 13.25
N ARG A 214 -6.59 9.07 14.59
CA ARG A 214 -6.74 10.35 15.30
C ARG A 214 -5.53 11.26 15.11
N SER A 215 -4.33 10.69 15.16
CA SER A 215 -3.08 11.43 14.96
C SER A 215 -2.92 11.91 13.52
N SER A 216 -3.40 11.13 12.53
CA SER A 216 -3.49 11.57 11.13
C SER A 216 -4.47 12.75 10.98
N VAL A 217 -5.61 12.73 11.66
CA VAL A 217 -6.57 13.85 11.66
C VAL A 217 -6.00 15.10 12.34
N ARG A 218 -5.29 14.96 13.46
CA ARG A 218 -4.59 16.08 14.12
C ARG A 218 -3.52 16.71 13.23
N TYR A 219 -2.75 15.88 12.54
CA TYR A 219 -1.77 16.36 11.58
C TYR A 219 -2.46 17.13 10.44
N MET A 220 -3.51 16.57 9.86
CA MET A 220 -4.31 17.25 8.82
C MET A 220 -4.88 18.58 9.33
N ASP A 221 -5.44 18.65 10.54
CA ASP A 221 -5.99 19.89 11.11
C ASP A 221 -4.92 20.99 11.27
N SER A 222 -3.70 20.62 11.63
CA SER A 222 -2.58 21.56 11.68
C SER A 222 -2.29 22.20 10.31
N LEU A 223 -2.37 21.41 9.23
CA LEU A 223 -2.17 21.88 7.86
C LEU A 223 -3.35 22.72 7.37
N LEU A 224 -4.57 22.28 7.68
CA LEU A 224 -5.81 22.99 7.38
C LEU A 224 -5.92 24.34 8.12
N THR A 225 -5.22 24.50 9.24
CA THR A 225 -5.14 25.77 9.98
C THR A 225 -4.08 26.69 9.39
N ALA A 226 -2.93 26.12 8.99
CA ALA A 226 -1.85 26.87 8.35
C ALA A 226 -2.19 27.30 6.91
N GLN A 227 -3.11 26.59 6.24
CA GLN A 227 -3.46 26.80 4.83
C GLN A 227 -4.98 26.89 4.66
N PRO A 228 -5.60 28.05 4.91
CA PRO A 228 -7.06 28.21 4.85
C PRO A 228 -7.69 27.91 3.48
N GLN A 229 -6.90 27.96 2.40
CA GLN A 229 -7.30 27.57 1.04
C GLN A 229 -7.49 26.06 0.87
N LEU A 230 -6.97 25.25 1.81
CA LEU A 230 -7.18 23.82 1.83
C LEU A 230 -8.57 23.52 2.41
N THR A 231 -9.49 23.14 1.54
CA THR A 231 -10.89 22.82 1.84
C THR A 231 -11.17 21.38 1.46
N LEU A 232 -12.34 20.85 1.85
CA LEU A 232 -12.74 19.53 1.39
C LEU A 232 -12.89 19.49 -0.15
N ASP A 233 -13.37 20.58 -0.77
CA ASP A 233 -13.43 20.70 -2.24
C ASP A 233 -12.07 20.51 -2.89
N THR A 234 -11.02 21.19 -2.37
CA THR A 234 -9.69 21.06 -2.97
C THR A 234 -9.08 19.67 -2.76
N VAL A 235 -9.37 19.01 -1.63
CA VAL A 235 -8.96 17.62 -1.39
C VAL A 235 -9.64 16.64 -2.36
N VAL A 236 -10.90 16.88 -2.71
CA VAL A 236 -11.66 16.05 -3.65
C VAL A 236 -11.22 16.30 -5.10
N ASP A 237 -10.98 17.55 -5.47
CA ASP A 237 -10.81 17.95 -6.88
C ASP A 237 -9.36 17.91 -7.36
N HIS A 238 -8.38 17.98 -6.45
CA HIS A 238 -6.98 18.17 -6.82
C HIS A 238 -6.09 17.03 -6.36
N MET A 239 -5.55 16.31 -7.34
CA MET A 239 -4.60 15.21 -7.13
C MET A 239 -3.26 15.66 -6.52
N THR A 240 -2.94 16.95 -6.63
CA THR A 240 -1.72 17.57 -6.08
C THR A 240 -1.74 17.72 -4.57
N VAL A 241 -2.90 17.53 -3.92
CA VAL A 241 -2.99 17.52 -2.46
C VAL A 241 -2.14 16.37 -1.91
N PRO A 242 -1.28 16.62 -0.91
CA PRO A 242 -0.48 15.59 -0.27
C PRO A 242 -1.31 14.38 0.17
N SER A 243 -0.80 13.17 -0.06
CA SER A 243 -1.53 11.93 0.25
C SER A 243 -1.94 11.84 1.71
N GLU A 244 -1.10 12.28 2.65
CA GLU A 244 -1.42 12.26 4.08
C GLU A 244 -2.70 13.05 4.41
N ILE A 245 -2.92 14.18 3.73
CA ILE A 245 -4.13 15.01 3.88
C ILE A 245 -5.33 14.29 3.26
N ARG A 246 -5.19 13.83 2.02
CA ARG A 246 -6.28 13.14 1.30
C ARG A 246 -6.74 11.89 2.05
N ASN A 247 -5.80 11.11 2.57
CA ASN A 247 -6.07 9.89 3.33
C ASN A 247 -6.81 10.22 4.63
N ALA A 248 -6.34 11.21 5.40
CA ALA A 248 -7.02 11.63 6.62
C ALA A 248 -8.41 12.22 6.35
N ALA A 249 -8.57 13.01 5.29
CA ALA A 249 -9.85 13.58 4.89
C ALA A 249 -10.86 12.48 4.50
N GLY A 250 -10.42 11.51 3.69
CA GLY A 250 -11.21 10.35 3.31
C GLY A 250 -11.58 9.47 4.50
N ALA A 251 -10.70 9.37 5.50
CA ALA A 251 -10.98 8.64 6.74
C ALA A 251 -12.05 9.32 7.59
N VAL A 252 -12.04 10.66 7.68
CA VAL A 252 -13.12 11.43 8.33
C VAL A 252 -14.44 11.24 7.61
N LEU A 253 -14.45 11.23 6.27
CA LEU A 253 -15.65 10.92 5.50
C LEU A 253 -16.13 9.48 5.73
N ALA A 254 -15.23 8.51 5.81
CA ALA A 254 -15.58 7.12 6.12
C ALA A 254 -16.25 7.01 7.51
N GLU A 255 -15.74 7.70 8.52
CA GLU A 255 -16.36 7.76 9.85
C GLU A 255 -17.76 8.41 9.79
N MET A 256 -17.91 9.55 9.10
CA MET A 256 -19.20 10.22 8.95
C MET A 256 -20.22 9.34 8.21
N VAL A 257 -19.80 8.65 7.16
CA VAL A 257 -20.64 7.71 6.39
C VAL A 257 -21.04 6.52 7.26
N HIS A 258 -20.10 5.97 8.04
CA HIS A 258 -20.37 4.89 8.97
C HIS A 258 -21.41 5.28 10.04
N GLU A 259 -21.33 6.47 10.60
CA GLU A 259 -22.31 6.93 11.57
C GLU A 259 -23.71 7.14 10.98
N ASN A 260 -23.79 7.52 9.70
CA ASN A 260 -25.08 7.77 9.06
C ASN A 260 -25.76 6.48 8.55
N GLY A 261 -24.97 5.52 8.05
CA GLY A 261 -25.51 4.34 7.36
C GLY A 261 -24.82 3.02 7.68
N GLY A 262 -23.98 2.98 8.71
CA GLY A 262 -23.25 1.79 9.12
C GLY A 262 -22.18 1.34 8.13
N ILE A 263 -21.70 0.11 8.31
CA ILE A 263 -20.62 -0.47 7.51
C ILE A 263 -21.01 -0.68 6.04
N ASP A 264 -22.28 -0.94 5.76
CA ASP A 264 -22.79 -1.08 4.39
C ASP A 264 -22.63 0.21 3.59
N ALA A 265 -22.90 1.36 4.21
CA ALA A 265 -22.69 2.67 3.60
C ALA A 265 -21.19 2.94 3.36
N VAL A 266 -20.30 2.48 4.24
CA VAL A 266 -18.84 2.54 4.00
C VAL A 266 -18.45 1.65 2.82
N GLY A 267 -19.05 0.47 2.70
CA GLY A 267 -18.84 -0.41 1.56
C GLY A 267 -19.31 0.23 0.25
N GLU A 268 -20.41 0.99 0.27
CA GLU A 268 -20.86 1.76 -0.88
C GLU A 268 -19.92 2.92 -1.21
N TYR A 269 -19.47 3.67 -0.19
CA TYR A 269 -18.44 4.70 -0.35
C TYR A 269 -17.18 4.13 -1.01
N LEU A 270 -16.72 2.96 -0.57
CA LEU A 270 -15.54 2.28 -1.12
C LEU A 270 -15.71 1.80 -2.57
N ARG A 271 -16.94 1.53 -3.02
CA ARG A 271 -17.23 1.18 -4.43
C ARG A 271 -17.32 2.39 -5.36
N THR A 272 -17.23 3.60 -4.81
CA THR A 272 -17.47 4.82 -5.57
C THR A 272 -16.32 5.07 -6.53
N PRO A 273 -16.60 5.28 -7.83
CA PRO A 273 -15.56 5.64 -8.77
C PRO A 273 -14.98 7.03 -8.47
N GLY A 274 -13.80 7.35 -9.03
CA GLY A 274 -13.16 8.66 -8.84
C GLY A 274 -14.07 9.84 -9.24
N GLY A 275 -14.81 9.69 -10.35
CA GLY A 275 -15.87 10.62 -10.73
C GLY A 275 -17.16 10.36 -9.95
N GLY A 276 -17.83 11.40 -9.45
CA GLY A 276 -19.14 11.31 -8.78
C GLY A 276 -19.09 11.09 -7.27
N ILE A 277 -17.90 11.20 -6.64
CA ILE A 277 -17.76 11.03 -5.19
C ILE A 277 -18.63 12.00 -4.38
N ARG A 278 -18.84 13.23 -4.88
CA ARG A 278 -19.74 14.21 -4.25
C ARG A 278 -21.19 13.74 -4.22
N ASP A 279 -21.71 13.26 -5.35
CA ASP A 279 -23.10 12.81 -5.46
C ASP A 279 -23.36 11.61 -4.55
N VAL A 280 -22.40 10.69 -4.47
CA VAL A 280 -22.48 9.55 -3.56
C VAL A 280 -22.44 10.02 -2.11
N LEU A 281 -21.56 10.93 -1.72
CA LEU A 281 -21.51 11.47 -0.36
C LEU A 281 -22.78 12.24 0.01
N VAL A 282 -23.35 13.02 -0.92
CA VAL A 282 -24.64 13.72 -0.73
C VAL A 282 -25.75 12.73 -0.41
N ARG A 283 -25.82 11.63 -1.16
CA ARG A 283 -26.82 10.59 -0.93
C ARG A 283 -26.56 9.81 0.36
N LEU A 284 -25.32 9.38 0.60
CA LEU A 284 -24.94 8.57 1.75
C LEU A 284 -25.06 9.32 3.07
N LEU A 285 -24.81 10.63 3.08
CA LEU A 285 -24.92 11.49 4.26
C LEU A 285 -26.26 12.23 4.34
N GLN A 286 -27.11 12.09 3.32
CA GLN A 286 -28.44 12.71 3.20
C GLN A 286 -28.40 14.23 3.42
N ARG A 287 -27.37 14.89 2.88
CA ARG A 287 -27.11 16.33 3.06
C ARG A 287 -26.58 16.93 1.77
N PRO A 288 -26.91 18.19 1.45
CA PRO A 288 -26.29 18.88 0.32
C PRO A 288 -24.79 19.08 0.57
N TRP A 289 -24.02 19.13 -0.51
CA TRP A 289 -22.55 19.19 -0.44
C TRP A 289 -21.99 20.32 0.45
N PRO A 290 -22.51 21.56 0.41
CA PRO A 290 -22.03 22.63 1.30
C PRO A 290 -22.17 22.29 2.79
N GLU A 291 -23.23 21.59 3.19
CA GLU A 291 -23.42 21.15 4.58
C GLU A 291 -22.45 20.03 4.96
N ILE A 292 -22.12 19.13 4.01
CA ILE A 292 -21.11 18.09 4.21
C ILE A 292 -19.74 18.71 4.46
N VAL A 293 -19.36 19.74 3.69
CA VAL A 293 -18.07 20.45 3.88
C VAL A 293 -17.96 21.05 5.28
N VAL A 294 -19.03 21.70 5.76
CA VAL A 294 -19.08 22.28 7.12
C VAL A 294 -19.02 21.17 8.18
N ALA A 295 -19.87 20.16 8.06
CA ALA A 295 -19.93 19.04 9.00
C ALA A 295 -18.61 18.25 9.08
N TRP A 296 -17.92 18.11 7.95
CA TRP A 296 -16.59 17.50 7.88
C TRP A 296 -15.57 18.33 8.66
N ARG A 297 -15.55 19.65 8.51
CA ARG A 297 -14.61 20.50 9.26
C ARG A 297 -14.90 20.50 10.75
N GLU A 298 -16.17 20.50 11.14
CA GLU A 298 -16.59 20.34 12.54
C GLU A 298 -16.20 18.98 13.10
N ARG A 299 -16.28 17.91 12.29
CA ARG A 299 -15.84 16.59 12.68
C ARG A 299 -14.34 16.55 12.96
N VAL A 300 -13.53 17.10 12.06
CA VAL A 300 -12.07 17.22 12.24
C VAL A 300 -11.77 17.87 13.60
N ARG A 301 -12.39 19.01 13.90
CA ARG A 301 -12.18 19.72 15.19
C ARG A 301 -12.61 18.89 16.40
N ARG A 302 -13.72 18.16 16.31
CA ARG A 302 -14.17 17.27 17.39
C ARG A 302 -13.16 16.16 17.67
N ILE A 303 -12.64 15.50 16.64
CA ILE A 303 -11.64 14.43 16.79
C ILE A 303 -10.35 14.99 17.43
N VAL A 304 -9.94 16.20 17.02
CA VAL A 304 -8.74 16.86 17.57
C VAL A 304 -8.90 17.19 19.05
N ALA A 305 -10.11 17.52 19.50
CA ALA A 305 -10.40 17.87 20.88
C ALA A 305 -10.49 16.67 21.85
N THR A 306 -10.51 15.44 21.34
CA THR A 306 -10.54 14.19 22.12
C THR A 306 -9.19 13.49 22.18
#